data_AF-A0A2E2PHV3-F1
#
_entry.id   AF-A0A2E2PHV3-F1
#
_cell.length_a   1.000
_cell.length_b   1.000
_cell.length_c   1.000
_cell.angle_alpha   90.00
_cell.angle_beta   90.00
_cell.angle_gamma   90.00
#
_symmetry.space_group_name_H-M   'P 1'
#
loop_
_entity.id
_entity.type
_entity.pdbx_description
1 polymer ?
#
loop_
_entity_poly.entity_id
_entity_poly.type
_entity_poly.pdbx_seq_one_letter_code
_entity_poly.pdbx_strand_id
1 'polypeptide(L)'
;MADNAVQQANDEFADAWAFLKQATGIPGSVKCFLGNSFKGAKTDSKNVEFSDSFMQKCIAANYHGYPANHIARIAGTTFVIGHEIGHLTTHPGRGCDWQKEVKSYPCAPSQQGMWSNVLSDIVVNFNVTRSLNWKRVPDKNLEALYRKAMAEGRMWEVLTRQCGVGENRDEHLTRHNDLRVRGKLVDNRWSPPGGKPGELEGLDPATGKPTTATPLYQTVQGHGLGTQFYPPIGFALASGLDANKWAKVRLSKTITAYQDNSTMEIYCFPNSTTSPMGGTGTKLGTLNPGDYVVEEVIHYGGKTNTTDPDPPRYYKIKGQLYPVQYFDSLCPDCGLVITNQFVGAYQPSTNVPAGHPARDHNFMYRMLLTQEFAGNAATNGYGNLKGIDAARQWIADISYPNHVAYKE
;
A
#
# COMPACT_ATOMS: atom_id res chain seq x y z
N MET A 1 7.35 0.88 -32.13
CA MET A 1 6.13 1.01 -31.32
C MET A 1 6.23 2.29 -30.51
N ALA A 2 5.37 3.25 -30.85
CA ALA A 2 5.21 4.54 -30.19
C ALA A 2 4.76 4.37 -28.73
N ASP A 3 4.74 5.47 -27.98
CA ASP A 3 4.34 5.61 -26.56
C ASP A 3 2.83 5.32 -26.34
N ASN A 4 2.29 4.26 -26.95
CA ASN A 4 0.87 3.87 -26.92
C ASN A 4 0.36 3.51 -25.52
N ALA A 5 1.26 3.36 -24.55
CA ALA A 5 0.93 3.07 -23.17
C ALA A 5 0.19 4.24 -22.49
N VAL A 6 0.57 5.50 -22.78
CA VAL A 6 -0.11 6.67 -22.21
C VAL A 6 -1.53 6.82 -22.77
N GLN A 7 -1.78 6.40 -24.02
CA GLN A 7 -3.13 6.40 -24.61
C GLN A 7 -4.07 5.34 -24.00
N GLN A 8 -3.51 4.31 -23.36
CA GLN A 8 -4.30 3.31 -22.62
C GLN A 8 -4.49 3.69 -21.14
N ALA A 9 -3.86 4.76 -20.69
CA ALA A 9 -4.00 5.32 -19.36
C ALA A 9 -5.15 6.34 -19.30
N ASN A 10 -5.59 6.68 -18.09
CA ASN A 10 -6.41 7.86 -17.86
C ASN A 10 -5.53 9.11 -17.69
N ASP A 11 -6.14 10.29 -17.77
CA ASP A 11 -5.46 11.59 -17.71
C ASP A 11 -4.58 11.76 -16.47
N GLU A 12 -5.04 11.29 -15.31
CA GLU A 12 -4.30 11.39 -14.05
C GLU A 12 -2.92 10.72 -14.12
N PHE A 13 -2.84 9.50 -14.69
CA PHE A 13 -1.58 8.81 -14.88
C PHE A 13 -0.73 9.50 -15.96
N ALA A 14 -1.35 9.91 -17.07
CA ALA A 14 -0.66 10.56 -18.18
C ALA A 14 0.03 11.86 -17.74
N ASP A 15 -0.66 12.68 -16.97
CA ASP A 15 -0.15 13.95 -16.43
C ASP A 15 0.99 13.72 -15.44
N ALA A 16 0.81 12.77 -14.51
CA ALA A 16 1.86 12.42 -13.54
C ALA A 16 3.11 11.89 -14.23
N TRP A 17 2.96 11.00 -15.22
CA TRP A 17 4.07 10.48 -16.02
C TRP A 17 4.80 11.60 -16.77
N ALA A 18 4.06 12.47 -17.47
CA ALA A 18 4.62 13.58 -18.22
C ALA A 18 5.39 14.56 -17.32
N PHE A 19 4.80 14.91 -16.18
CA PHE A 19 5.44 15.80 -15.21
C PHE A 19 6.72 15.17 -14.63
N LEU A 20 6.65 13.94 -14.11
CA LEU A 20 7.79 13.31 -13.44
C LEU A 20 8.93 12.98 -14.41
N LYS A 21 8.63 12.56 -15.65
CA LYS A 21 9.64 12.37 -16.70
C LYS A 21 10.42 13.66 -16.98
N GLN A 22 9.73 14.79 -17.08
CA GLN A 22 10.37 16.09 -17.30
C GLN A 22 11.11 16.62 -16.06
N ALA A 23 10.57 16.40 -14.87
CA ALA A 23 11.14 16.87 -13.61
C ALA A 23 12.48 16.18 -13.31
N THR A 24 12.54 14.87 -13.51
CA THR A 24 13.74 14.05 -13.29
C THR A 24 14.75 14.11 -14.45
N GLY A 25 14.29 14.49 -15.63
CA GLY A 25 15.13 14.60 -16.83
C GLY A 25 15.66 13.25 -17.30
N ILE A 26 14.87 12.18 -17.15
CA ILE A 26 15.17 10.91 -17.81
C ILE A 26 15.09 11.08 -19.34
N PRO A 27 15.89 10.33 -20.14
CA PRO A 27 15.90 10.48 -21.59
C PRO A 27 14.52 10.29 -22.22
N GLY A 28 14.23 11.05 -23.28
CA GLY A 28 12.99 10.90 -24.05
C GLY A 28 12.76 9.48 -24.59
N SER A 29 13.84 8.73 -24.83
CA SER A 29 13.84 7.33 -25.28
C SER A 29 13.33 6.32 -24.25
N VAL A 30 13.24 6.68 -22.96
CA VAL A 30 12.64 5.83 -21.93
C VAL A 30 11.15 5.71 -22.22
N LYS A 31 10.68 4.47 -22.41
CA LYS A 31 9.28 4.16 -22.68
C LYS A 31 8.54 3.75 -21.41
N CYS A 32 7.24 4.03 -21.41
CA CYS A 32 6.28 3.42 -20.49
C CYS A 32 5.57 2.29 -21.24
N PHE A 33 5.36 1.15 -20.59
CA PHE A 33 4.51 0.07 -21.10
C PHE A 33 3.41 -0.23 -20.08
N LEU A 34 2.17 -0.38 -20.54
CA LEU A 34 1.03 -0.77 -19.69
C LEU A 34 0.59 -2.20 -19.99
N GLY A 35 0.13 -2.92 -18.96
CA GLY A 35 -0.50 -4.25 -19.07
C GLY A 35 0.45 -5.42 -19.35
N ASN A 36 1.74 -5.17 -19.57
CA ASN A 36 2.73 -6.22 -19.90
C ASN A 36 3.37 -6.88 -18.67
N SER A 37 3.27 -6.26 -17.50
CA SER A 37 3.88 -6.79 -16.28
C SER A 37 2.93 -7.72 -15.53
N PHE A 38 3.32 -8.98 -15.40
CA PHE A 38 2.58 -9.99 -14.61
C PHE A 38 2.73 -9.81 -13.10
N LYS A 39 3.64 -8.95 -12.62
CA LYS A 39 4.05 -8.86 -11.20
C LYS A 39 3.96 -7.46 -10.59
N GLY A 40 3.24 -6.53 -11.23
CA GLY A 40 3.13 -5.16 -10.73
C GLY A 40 3.85 -4.14 -11.60
N ALA A 41 4.55 -3.19 -10.99
CA ALA A 41 5.41 -2.24 -11.68
C ALA A 41 6.84 -2.78 -11.68
N LYS A 42 7.61 -2.50 -12.73
CA LYS A 42 9.05 -2.82 -12.78
C LYS A 42 9.79 -1.91 -13.73
N THR A 43 11.09 -1.80 -13.50
CA THR A 43 12.03 -1.10 -14.37
C THR A 43 13.11 -2.08 -14.86
N ASP A 44 13.32 -2.17 -16.17
CA ASP A 44 14.33 -3.05 -16.79
C ASP A 44 15.69 -2.35 -17.00
N SER A 45 15.96 -1.30 -16.22
CA SER A 45 17.06 -0.33 -16.38
C SER A 45 16.99 0.58 -17.62
N LYS A 46 16.02 0.40 -18.52
CA LYS A 46 15.85 1.23 -19.73
C LYS A 46 14.45 1.80 -19.90
N ASN A 47 13.44 1.04 -19.49
CA ASN A 47 12.02 1.33 -19.62
C ASN A 47 11.30 1.00 -18.32
N VAL A 48 10.12 1.57 -18.21
CA VAL A 48 9.21 1.32 -17.09
C VAL A 48 8.00 0.55 -17.61
N GLU A 49 7.58 -0.47 -16.86
CA GLU A 49 6.39 -1.26 -17.13
C GLU A 49 5.44 -1.22 -15.93
N PHE A 50 4.15 -1.01 -16.17
CA PHE A 50 3.10 -1.06 -15.16
C PHE A 50 2.06 -2.13 -15.51
N SER A 51 1.67 -2.94 -14.53
CA SER A 51 0.53 -3.86 -14.66
C SER A 51 -0.81 -3.13 -14.65
N ASP A 52 -1.86 -3.87 -15.01
CA ASP A 52 -3.26 -3.43 -14.87
C ASP A 52 -3.62 -3.03 -13.43
N SER A 53 -3.05 -3.72 -12.43
CA SER A 53 -3.31 -3.45 -11.01
C SER A 53 -2.81 -2.08 -10.55
N PHE A 54 -1.75 -1.55 -11.16
CA PHE A 54 -1.30 -0.19 -10.91
C PHE A 54 -2.14 0.85 -11.67
N MET A 55 -2.59 0.51 -12.88
CA MET A 55 -3.55 1.37 -13.58
C MET A 55 -4.86 1.53 -12.81
N GLN A 56 -5.33 0.49 -12.14
CA GLN A 56 -6.52 0.55 -11.28
C GLN A 56 -6.40 1.60 -10.16
N LYS A 57 -5.19 1.82 -9.62
CA LYS A 57 -4.90 2.84 -8.59
C LYS A 57 -4.95 4.28 -9.13
N CYS A 58 -4.91 4.46 -10.45
CA CYS A 58 -4.98 5.77 -11.09
C CYS A 58 -6.42 6.23 -11.33
N ILE A 59 -7.40 5.37 -11.07
CA ILE A 59 -8.79 5.59 -11.44
C ILE A 59 -9.53 6.10 -10.21
N ALA A 60 -9.74 7.42 -10.15
CA ALA A 60 -10.44 8.06 -9.02
C ALA A 60 -11.82 7.44 -8.70
N ALA A 61 -12.52 6.92 -9.70
CA ALA A 61 -13.81 6.23 -9.53
C ALA A 61 -13.72 4.92 -8.72
N ASN A 62 -12.53 4.31 -8.61
CA ASN A 62 -12.30 3.12 -7.79
C ASN A 62 -12.04 3.45 -6.30
N TYR A 63 -11.92 4.72 -5.93
CA TYR A 63 -11.68 5.17 -4.56
C TYR A 63 -12.97 5.55 -3.85
N HIS A 64 -13.18 4.97 -2.67
CA HIS A 64 -14.41 5.13 -1.90
C HIS A 64 -14.13 5.67 -0.50
N GLY A 65 -15.00 6.54 0.03
CA GLY A 65 -14.88 7.08 1.39
C GLY A 65 -13.83 8.18 1.58
N TYR A 66 -13.09 8.52 0.52
CA TYR A 66 -12.21 9.70 0.52
C TYR A 66 -12.98 10.95 0.10
N PRO A 67 -12.68 12.14 0.66
CA PRO A 67 -13.16 13.41 0.13
C PRO A 67 -12.84 13.59 -1.37
N ALA A 68 -13.64 14.41 -2.06
CA ALA A 68 -13.32 14.81 -3.42
C ALA A 68 -11.95 15.50 -3.46
N ASN A 69 -11.13 15.19 -4.47
CA ASN A 69 -9.77 15.72 -4.65
C ASN A 69 -8.79 15.39 -3.50
N HIS A 70 -9.10 14.42 -2.64
CA HIS A 70 -8.19 14.01 -1.59
C HIS A 70 -6.89 13.43 -2.18
N ILE A 71 -5.75 13.78 -1.58
CA ILE A 71 -4.41 13.46 -2.08
C ILE A 71 -4.19 11.95 -2.25
N ALA A 72 -4.77 11.12 -1.38
CA ALA A 72 -4.69 9.65 -1.45
C ALA A 72 -5.09 9.05 -2.81
N ARG A 73 -5.97 9.73 -3.57
CA ARG A 73 -6.44 9.28 -4.89
C ARG A 73 -5.33 9.34 -5.93
N ILE A 74 -4.43 10.32 -5.82
CA ILE A 74 -3.33 10.52 -6.76
C ILE A 74 -1.96 10.11 -6.20
N ALA A 75 -1.82 10.08 -4.87
CA ALA A 75 -0.53 9.94 -4.19
C ALA A 75 0.10 8.57 -4.43
N GLY A 76 -0.69 7.49 -4.32
CA GLY A 76 -0.19 6.14 -4.58
C GLY A 76 0.31 5.98 -6.02
N THR A 77 -0.46 6.46 -7.00
CA THR A 77 -0.09 6.47 -8.42
C THR A 77 1.19 7.27 -8.66
N THR A 78 1.21 8.51 -8.19
CA THR A 78 2.35 9.42 -8.39
C THR A 78 3.61 8.83 -7.77
N PHE A 79 3.52 8.28 -6.56
CA PHE A 79 4.63 7.63 -5.89
C PHE A 79 5.17 6.44 -6.68
N VAL A 80 4.31 5.55 -7.18
CA VAL A 80 4.75 4.37 -7.93
C VAL A 80 5.43 4.78 -9.24
N ILE A 81 4.88 5.75 -9.98
CA ILE A 81 5.57 6.29 -11.16
C ILE A 81 6.94 6.86 -10.78
N GLY A 82 6.98 7.65 -9.70
CA GLY A 82 8.22 8.23 -9.20
C GLY A 82 9.23 7.17 -8.74
N HIS A 83 8.78 6.07 -8.15
CA HIS A 83 9.60 4.94 -7.70
C HIS A 83 10.28 4.25 -8.89
N GLU A 84 9.52 3.91 -9.92
CA GLU A 84 10.08 3.28 -11.12
C GLU A 84 11.06 4.20 -11.86
N ILE A 85 10.73 5.48 -12.00
CA ILE A 85 11.66 6.49 -12.54
C ILE A 85 12.88 6.66 -11.60
N GLY A 86 12.68 6.48 -10.29
CA GLY A 86 13.71 6.47 -9.26
C GLY A 86 14.78 5.42 -9.53
N HIS A 87 14.40 4.20 -9.94
CA HIS A 87 15.36 3.17 -10.34
C HIS A 87 16.25 3.61 -11.53
N LEU A 88 15.77 4.50 -12.41
CA LEU A 88 16.58 5.05 -13.51
C LEU A 88 17.46 6.24 -13.08
N THR A 89 17.19 6.85 -11.94
CA THR A 89 17.77 8.15 -11.56
C THR A 89 18.69 8.08 -10.34
N THR A 90 18.36 7.24 -9.35
CA THR A 90 19.02 7.20 -8.03
C THR A 90 19.42 5.81 -7.55
N HIS A 91 19.19 4.75 -8.34
CA HIS A 91 19.54 3.38 -7.93
C HIS A 91 21.03 3.25 -7.57
N PRO A 92 21.37 2.55 -6.46
CA PRO A 92 22.73 2.09 -6.19
C PRO A 92 23.33 1.41 -7.43
N GLY A 93 24.54 1.77 -7.84
CA GLY A 93 25.15 1.18 -9.04
C GLY A 93 24.82 1.86 -10.37
N ARG A 94 24.21 3.06 -10.37
CA ARG A 94 24.30 3.96 -11.53
C ARG A 94 25.76 4.36 -11.77
N GLY A 95 26.48 3.55 -12.54
CA GLY A 95 27.92 3.67 -12.80
C GLY A 95 28.72 2.37 -12.64
N CYS A 96 28.11 1.31 -12.10
CA CYS A 96 28.70 -0.04 -12.08
C CYS A 96 27.67 -1.10 -12.52
N ASP A 97 28.13 -2.34 -12.69
CA ASP A 97 27.28 -3.46 -13.07
C ASP A 97 26.46 -3.91 -11.84
N TRP A 98 25.13 -3.79 -11.89
CA TRP A 98 24.23 -4.18 -10.79
C TRP A 98 24.44 -5.64 -10.38
N GLN A 99 24.80 -6.53 -11.30
CA GLN A 99 25.11 -7.92 -10.95
C GLN A 99 26.35 -8.03 -10.06
N LYS A 100 27.33 -7.14 -10.21
CA LYS A 100 28.51 -7.10 -9.33
C LYS A 100 28.13 -6.62 -7.94
N GLU A 101 27.24 -5.64 -7.83
CA GLU A 101 26.71 -5.19 -6.54
C GLU A 101 25.96 -6.33 -5.84
N VAL A 102 25.00 -6.96 -6.52
CA VAL A 102 24.22 -8.09 -6.00
C VAL A 102 25.15 -9.18 -5.44
N LYS A 103 26.17 -9.58 -6.20
CA LYS A 103 27.11 -10.64 -5.82
C LYS A 103 28.02 -10.26 -4.64
N SER A 104 28.13 -8.97 -4.30
CA SER A 104 28.97 -8.48 -3.21
C SER A 104 28.30 -8.53 -1.83
N TYR A 105 26.98 -8.71 -1.77
CA TYR A 105 26.25 -8.70 -0.50
C TYR A 105 26.66 -9.88 0.40
N PRO A 106 26.93 -9.63 1.70
CA PRO A 106 27.40 -10.65 2.66
C PRO A 106 26.24 -11.51 3.19
N CYS A 107 25.47 -12.10 2.29
CA CYS A 107 24.36 -13.01 2.59
C CYS A 107 24.42 -14.25 1.70
N ALA A 108 23.52 -15.22 1.94
CA ALA A 108 23.43 -16.41 1.10
C ALA A 108 23.20 -16.03 -0.39
N PRO A 109 23.85 -16.70 -1.36
CA PRO A 109 23.71 -16.39 -2.78
C PRO A 109 22.26 -16.38 -3.28
N SER A 110 21.41 -17.26 -2.74
CA SER A 110 19.97 -17.31 -3.06
C SER A 110 19.19 -16.08 -2.60
N GLN A 111 19.72 -15.30 -1.65
CA GLN A 111 19.08 -14.12 -1.08
C GLN A 111 19.64 -12.80 -1.61
N GLN A 112 20.82 -12.83 -2.25
CA GLN A 112 21.53 -11.64 -2.73
C GLN A 112 20.67 -10.75 -3.63
N GLY A 113 19.96 -11.34 -4.60
CA GLY A 113 19.09 -10.58 -5.51
C GLY A 113 17.91 -9.93 -4.79
N MET A 114 17.30 -10.63 -3.83
CA MET A 114 16.18 -10.09 -3.07
C MET A 114 16.61 -8.96 -2.12
N TRP A 115 17.74 -9.11 -1.43
CA TRP A 115 18.32 -8.04 -0.61
C TRP A 115 18.71 -6.82 -1.43
N SER A 116 19.26 -7.02 -2.63
CA SER A 116 19.56 -5.91 -3.54
C SER A 116 18.31 -5.12 -3.91
N ASN A 117 17.19 -5.81 -4.19
CA ASN A 117 15.91 -5.14 -4.44
C ASN A 117 15.47 -4.33 -3.21
N VAL A 118 15.48 -4.94 -2.01
CA VAL A 118 15.10 -4.23 -0.76
C VAL A 118 15.93 -2.97 -0.54
N LEU A 119 17.24 -3.07 -0.66
CA LEU A 119 18.15 -1.94 -0.43
C LEU A 119 17.99 -0.86 -1.51
N SER A 120 17.79 -1.27 -2.77
CA SER A 120 17.49 -0.36 -3.87
C SER A 120 16.20 0.42 -3.61
N ASP A 121 15.12 -0.26 -3.23
CA ASP A 121 13.83 0.34 -2.95
C ASP A 121 13.89 1.33 -1.79
N ILE A 122 14.63 1.01 -0.71
CA ILE A 122 14.84 1.93 0.42
C ILE A 122 15.49 3.25 -0.08
N VAL A 123 16.55 3.14 -0.89
CA VAL A 123 17.27 4.32 -1.41
C VAL A 123 16.39 5.10 -2.38
N VAL A 124 15.73 4.40 -3.31
CA VAL A 124 14.84 4.98 -4.30
C VAL A 124 13.70 5.71 -3.61
N ASN A 125 12.96 5.04 -2.73
CA ASN A 125 11.81 5.62 -2.04
C ASN A 125 12.21 6.83 -1.21
N PHE A 126 13.34 6.77 -0.50
CA PHE A 126 13.83 7.91 0.27
C PHE A 126 14.04 9.16 -0.61
N ASN A 127 14.70 8.99 -1.75
CA ASN A 127 14.96 10.08 -2.69
C ASN A 127 13.69 10.61 -3.36
N VAL A 128 12.85 9.69 -3.82
CA VAL A 128 11.65 9.93 -4.61
C VAL A 128 10.57 10.63 -3.80
N THR A 129 10.31 10.17 -2.57
CA THR A 129 9.34 10.81 -1.65
C THR A 129 9.72 12.24 -1.25
N ARG A 130 11.02 12.59 -1.33
CA ARG A 130 11.56 13.93 -1.07
C ARG A 130 11.86 14.72 -2.34
N SER A 131 11.59 14.13 -3.51
CA SER A 131 11.88 14.72 -4.82
C SER A 131 13.34 15.12 -5.01
N LEU A 132 14.29 14.44 -4.34
CA LEU A 132 15.73 14.74 -4.40
C LEU A 132 16.34 14.45 -5.78
N ASN A 133 15.65 13.64 -6.58
CA ASN A 133 16.05 13.27 -7.93
C ASN A 133 15.50 14.22 -9.02
N TRP A 134 14.77 15.27 -8.64
CA TRP A 134 14.28 16.25 -9.60
C TRP A 134 15.40 17.21 -10.00
N LYS A 135 15.62 17.35 -11.31
CA LYS A 135 16.59 18.29 -11.90
C LYS A 135 15.98 19.67 -12.17
N ARG A 136 14.66 19.73 -12.36
CA ARG A 136 13.91 20.96 -12.62
C ARG A 136 12.44 20.78 -12.25
N VAL A 137 11.71 21.88 -12.22
CA VAL A 137 10.26 21.90 -12.04
C VAL A 137 9.64 22.27 -13.39
N PRO A 138 8.95 21.33 -14.08
CA PRO A 138 8.38 21.58 -15.40
C PRO A 138 7.21 22.57 -15.37
N ASP A 139 6.35 22.45 -14.36
CA ASP A 139 5.21 23.32 -14.13
C ASP A 139 5.16 23.72 -12.66
N LYS A 140 5.18 25.05 -12.41
CA LYS A 140 5.16 25.64 -11.08
C LYS A 140 3.80 25.51 -10.38
N ASN A 141 2.72 25.46 -11.14
CA ASN A 141 1.37 25.30 -10.58
C ASN A 141 1.14 23.88 -10.05
N LEU A 142 1.80 22.89 -10.65
CA LEU A 142 1.69 21.49 -10.26
C LEU A 142 2.77 21.05 -9.26
N GLU A 143 3.79 21.88 -9.01
CA GLU A 143 4.91 21.55 -8.11
C GLU A 143 4.44 21.13 -6.72
N ALA A 144 3.59 21.95 -6.09
CA ALA A 144 3.12 21.69 -4.73
C ALA A 144 2.30 20.40 -4.64
N LEU A 145 1.45 20.16 -5.64
CA LEU A 145 0.62 18.96 -5.74
C LEU A 145 1.49 17.70 -5.79
N TYR A 146 2.42 17.64 -6.76
CA TYR A 146 3.22 16.44 -6.95
C TYR A 146 4.24 16.24 -5.84
N ARG A 147 4.82 17.30 -5.26
CA ARG A 147 5.67 17.15 -4.06
C ARG A 147 4.89 16.53 -2.90
N LYS A 148 3.66 16.99 -2.65
CA LYS A 148 2.80 16.41 -1.60
C LYS A 148 2.42 14.96 -1.93
N ALA A 149 2.01 14.69 -3.16
CA ALA A 149 1.66 13.35 -3.63
C ALA A 149 2.83 12.37 -3.49
N MET A 150 4.06 12.80 -3.80
CA MET A 150 5.28 12.01 -3.60
C MET A 150 5.58 11.76 -2.12
N ALA A 151 5.49 12.81 -1.29
CA ALA A 151 5.83 12.73 0.14
C ALA A 151 4.91 11.78 0.92
N GLU A 152 3.61 11.78 0.60
CA GLU A 152 2.63 10.93 1.27
C GLU A 152 2.35 9.61 0.53
N GLY A 153 2.75 9.53 -0.74
CA GLY A 153 2.29 8.47 -1.64
C GLY A 153 2.70 7.07 -1.22
N ARG A 154 3.89 6.88 -0.64
CA ARG A 154 4.28 5.58 -0.06
C ARG A 154 3.33 5.16 1.05
N MET A 155 3.04 6.06 1.99
CA MET A 155 2.17 5.76 3.13
C MET A 155 0.75 5.43 2.63
N TRP A 156 0.22 6.22 1.69
CA TRP A 156 -1.07 5.92 1.07
C TRP A 156 -1.05 4.60 0.30
N GLU A 157 0.04 4.25 -0.38
CA GLU A 157 0.16 3.01 -1.14
C GLU A 157 0.04 1.77 -0.22
N VAL A 158 0.70 1.78 0.94
CA VAL A 158 0.69 0.62 1.85
C VAL A 158 -0.49 0.57 2.81
N LEU A 159 -1.07 1.74 3.16
CA LEU A 159 -2.16 1.84 4.13
C LEU A 159 -3.54 1.76 3.50
N THR A 160 -3.68 2.14 2.22
CA THR A 160 -4.95 2.01 1.49
C THR A 160 -5.36 0.54 1.44
N ARG A 161 -6.60 0.27 1.86
CA ARG A 161 -7.14 -1.08 1.84
C ARG A 161 -7.69 -1.41 0.46
N GLN A 162 -7.42 -2.60 -0.04
CA GLN A 162 -7.64 -3.00 -1.43
C GLN A 162 -8.54 -4.22 -1.50
N CYS A 163 -9.69 -4.08 -2.16
CA CYS A 163 -10.66 -5.14 -2.40
C CYS A 163 -10.58 -5.60 -3.86
N GLY A 164 -10.50 -6.91 -4.12
CA GLY A 164 -10.31 -7.43 -5.47
C GLY A 164 -8.85 -7.45 -5.91
N VAL A 165 -7.95 -7.87 -5.02
CA VAL A 165 -6.52 -8.11 -5.30
C VAL A 165 -6.10 -9.47 -4.75
N GLY A 166 -4.93 -9.94 -5.17
CA GLY A 166 -4.37 -11.20 -4.69
C GLY A 166 -5.16 -12.43 -5.15
N GLU A 167 -5.00 -13.53 -4.41
CA GLU A 167 -5.56 -14.85 -4.76
C GLU A 167 -7.10 -14.88 -4.79
N ASN A 168 -7.75 -14.02 -4.01
CA ASN A 168 -9.21 -13.95 -3.92
C ASN A 168 -9.83 -12.90 -4.87
N ARG A 169 -9.07 -12.38 -5.85
CA ARG A 169 -9.54 -11.32 -6.74
C ARG A 169 -10.90 -11.64 -7.37
N ASP A 170 -11.06 -12.84 -7.94
CA ASP A 170 -12.27 -13.21 -8.69
C ASP A 170 -13.52 -13.27 -7.81
N GLU A 171 -13.40 -13.79 -6.58
CA GLU A 171 -14.48 -13.82 -5.59
C GLU A 171 -14.97 -12.40 -5.29
N HIS A 172 -14.02 -11.50 -5.01
CA HIS A 172 -14.30 -10.11 -4.68
C HIS A 172 -14.97 -9.36 -5.83
N LEU A 173 -14.42 -9.49 -7.06
CA LEU A 173 -15.00 -8.85 -8.24
C LEU A 173 -16.40 -9.40 -8.54
N THR A 174 -16.60 -10.71 -8.45
CA THR A 174 -17.90 -11.35 -8.63
C THR A 174 -18.92 -10.82 -7.62
N ARG A 175 -18.51 -10.74 -6.34
CA ARG A 175 -19.38 -10.23 -5.28
C ARG A 175 -19.73 -8.75 -5.48
N HIS A 176 -18.77 -7.93 -5.89
CA HIS A 176 -19.01 -6.51 -6.20
C HIS A 176 -19.98 -6.36 -7.38
N ASN A 177 -19.81 -7.17 -8.43
CA ASN A 177 -20.72 -7.17 -9.57
C ASN A 177 -22.14 -7.57 -9.16
N ASP A 178 -22.31 -8.63 -8.35
CA ASP A 178 -23.61 -9.05 -7.83
C ASP A 178 -24.30 -7.93 -7.04
N LEU A 179 -23.57 -7.29 -6.12
CA LEU A 179 -24.11 -6.19 -5.32
C LEU A 179 -24.49 -4.97 -6.18
N ARG A 180 -23.70 -4.66 -7.21
CA ARG A 180 -24.01 -3.62 -8.20
C ARG A 180 -25.29 -3.96 -8.99
N VAL A 181 -25.40 -5.17 -9.53
CA VAL A 181 -26.59 -5.63 -10.28
C VAL A 181 -27.85 -5.57 -9.42
N ARG A 182 -27.74 -5.86 -8.12
CA ARG A 182 -28.85 -5.77 -7.16
C ARG A 182 -29.15 -4.35 -6.67
N GLY A 183 -28.46 -3.33 -7.20
CA GLY A 183 -28.65 -1.93 -6.79
C GLY A 183 -28.18 -1.63 -5.36
N LYS A 184 -27.31 -2.47 -4.78
CA LYS A 184 -26.72 -2.24 -3.45
C LYS A 184 -25.44 -1.41 -3.51
N LEU A 185 -24.79 -1.37 -4.68
CA LEU A 185 -23.65 -0.51 -4.97
C LEU A 185 -23.96 0.35 -6.17
N VAL A 186 -23.37 1.55 -6.19
CA VAL A 186 -23.42 2.44 -7.35
C VAL A 186 -22.70 1.78 -8.53
N ASP A 187 -23.18 2.04 -9.74
CA ASP A 187 -22.45 1.67 -10.95
C ASP A 187 -21.44 2.76 -11.29
N ASN A 188 -20.21 2.62 -10.78
CA ASN A 188 -19.08 3.52 -11.01
C ASN A 188 -18.18 3.06 -12.18
N ARG A 189 -18.64 2.12 -13.01
CA ARG A 189 -17.91 1.70 -14.21
C ARG A 189 -17.82 2.87 -15.19
N TRP A 190 -16.78 2.85 -16.01
CA TRP A 190 -16.58 3.89 -17.03
C TRP A 190 -17.79 3.97 -17.97
N SER A 191 -18.10 5.16 -18.45
CA SER A 191 -19.19 5.39 -19.41
C SER A 191 -18.72 6.38 -20.49
N PRO A 192 -18.97 6.10 -21.78
CA PRO A 192 -18.67 7.05 -22.84
C PRO A 192 -19.59 8.26 -22.73
N PRO A 193 -19.21 9.42 -23.32
CA PRO A 193 -20.12 10.56 -23.44
C PRO A 193 -21.47 10.17 -24.07
N GLY A 194 -22.55 10.31 -23.30
CA GLY A 194 -23.90 9.94 -23.74
C GLY A 194 -24.22 8.44 -23.69
N GLY A 195 -23.28 7.59 -23.27
CA GLY A 195 -23.46 6.15 -23.11
C GLY A 195 -23.81 5.73 -21.68
N LYS A 196 -23.91 4.41 -21.46
CA LYS A 196 -24.21 3.81 -20.14
C LYS A 196 -22.94 3.34 -19.43
N PRO A 197 -22.96 3.26 -18.08
CA PRO A 197 -21.88 2.63 -17.32
C PRO A 197 -21.57 1.20 -17.78
N GLY A 198 -20.31 0.94 -18.10
CA GLY A 198 -19.77 -0.32 -18.58
C GLY A 198 -19.81 -0.51 -20.10
N GLU A 199 -20.35 0.44 -20.87
CA GLU A 199 -20.13 0.48 -22.32
C GLU A 199 -18.68 0.90 -22.56
N LEU A 200 -17.89 0.11 -23.30
CA LEU A 200 -16.47 0.37 -23.54
C LEU A 200 -16.26 0.86 -24.97
N GLU A 201 -15.28 1.72 -25.19
CA GLU A 201 -14.85 2.12 -26.53
C GLU A 201 -13.88 1.10 -27.13
N GLY A 202 -13.79 1.09 -28.46
CA GLY A 202 -12.81 0.26 -29.18
C GLY A 202 -13.03 -1.25 -29.09
N LEU A 203 -14.24 -1.70 -28.68
CA LEU A 203 -14.60 -3.11 -28.69
C LEU A 203 -14.63 -3.69 -30.11
N ASP A 204 -14.33 -4.97 -30.23
CA ASP A 204 -14.53 -5.73 -31.46
C ASP A 204 -16.04 -5.80 -31.76
N PRO A 205 -16.53 -5.29 -32.90
CA PRO A 205 -17.97 -5.26 -33.19
C PRO A 205 -18.62 -6.64 -33.33
N ALA A 206 -17.84 -7.67 -33.65
CA ALA A 206 -18.34 -9.03 -33.82
C ALA A 206 -18.38 -9.82 -32.52
N THR A 207 -17.40 -9.60 -31.62
CA THR A 207 -17.27 -10.38 -30.38
C THR A 207 -17.65 -9.61 -29.11
N GLY A 208 -17.74 -8.28 -29.18
CA GLY A 208 -17.95 -7.41 -28.02
C GLY A 208 -16.78 -7.40 -27.02
N LYS A 209 -15.61 -7.90 -27.41
CA LYS A 209 -14.44 -8.02 -26.53
C LYS A 209 -13.49 -6.83 -26.69
N PRO A 210 -12.75 -6.45 -25.62
CA PRO A 210 -11.71 -5.43 -25.71
C PRO A 210 -10.67 -5.74 -26.79
N THR A 211 -10.28 -4.70 -27.54
CA THR A 211 -9.18 -4.78 -28.52
C THR A 211 -8.00 -3.93 -28.07
N THR A 212 -6.93 -3.86 -28.87
CA THR A 212 -5.82 -2.92 -28.64
C THR A 212 -6.25 -1.45 -28.71
N ALA A 213 -7.42 -1.15 -29.29
CA ALA A 213 -8.03 0.17 -29.32
C ALA A 213 -8.88 0.47 -28.07
N THR A 214 -9.24 -0.53 -27.25
CA THR A 214 -9.93 -0.32 -25.99
C THR A 214 -8.94 0.16 -24.93
N PRO A 215 -9.09 1.36 -24.36
CA PRO A 215 -8.20 1.82 -23.30
C PRO A 215 -8.29 0.92 -22.06
N LEU A 216 -7.13 0.56 -21.50
CA LEU A 216 -7.03 -0.37 -20.37
C LEU A 216 -7.81 0.14 -19.15
N TYR A 217 -7.78 1.44 -18.87
CA TYR A 217 -8.48 1.99 -17.70
C TYR A 217 -10.00 1.73 -17.75
N GLN A 218 -10.61 1.67 -18.95
CA GLN A 218 -12.05 1.43 -19.10
C GLN A 218 -12.42 0.00 -18.67
N THR A 219 -11.54 -0.98 -18.91
CA THR A 219 -11.80 -2.40 -18.62
C THR A 219 -11.63 -2.75 -17.14
N VAL A 220 -11.02 -1.85 -16.36
CA VAL A 220 -10.70 -2.06 -14.94
C VAL A 220 -11.26 -0.96 -14.03
N GLN A 221 -12.16 -0.12 -14.53
CA GLN A 221 -12.88 0.86 -13.73
C GLN A 221 -14.19 0.29 -13.19
N GLY A 222 -14.38 0.41 -11.88
CA GLY A 222 -15.65 0.21 -11.19
C GLY A 222 -15.91 -1.18 -10.62
N HIS A 223 -17.00 -1.27 -9.84
CA HIS A 223 -17.44 -2.47 -9.15
C HIS A 223 -17.67 -3.62 -10.14
N GLY A 224 -16.95 -4.72 -9.91
CA GLY A 224 -17.03 -5.92 -10.75
C GLY A 224 -16.02 -6.00 -11.88
N LEU A 225 -15.19 -4.96 -12.07
CA LEU A 225 -14.14 -4.93 -13.08
C LEU A 225 -12.74 -4.79 -12.47
N GLY A 226 -12.55 -3.80 -11.59
CA GLY A 226 -11.26 -3.51 -10.98
C GLY A 226 -11.24 -3.56 -9.47
N THR A 227 -10.03 -3.47 -8.92
CA THR A 227 -9.77 -3.28 -7.50
C THR A 227 -10.46 -2.02 -7.00
N GLN A 228 -11.08 -2.11 -5.83
CA GLN A 228 -11.69 -0.99 -5.14
C GLN A 228 -10.83 -0.60 -3.93
N PHE A 229 -10.65 0.70 -3.73
CA PHE A 229 -9.73 1.28 -2.75
C PHE A 229 -10.47 2.01 -1.63
N TYR A 230 -10.09 1.72 -0.39
CA TYR A 230 -10.76 2.24 0.80
C TYR A 230 -9.75 2.85 1.78
N PRO A 231 -10.11 3.93 2.50
CA PRO A 231 -9.23 4.56 3.47
C PRO A 231 -8.84 3.62 4.61
N PRO A 232 -7.67 3.81 5.24
CA PRO A 232 -7.33 3.17 6.50
C PRO A 232 -8.43 3.41 7.55
N ILE A 233 -8.58 2.51 8.51
CA ILE A 233 -9.65 2.61 9.52
C ILE A 233 -9.54 3.90 10.35
N GLY A 234 -8.33 4.30 10.74
CA GLY A 234 -8.11 5.55 11.48
C GLY A 234 -8.60 6.78 10.71
N PHE A 235 -8.37 6.82 9.39
CA PHE A 235 -8.89 7.86 8.51
C PHE A 235 -10.41 7.84 8.42
N ALA A 236 -11.01 6.66 8.26
CA ALA A 236 -12.45 6.53 8.18
C ALA A 236 -13.14 7.07 9.44
N LEU A 237 -12.62 6.74 10.62
CA LEU A 237 -13.11 7.24 11.91
C LEU A 237 -12.90 8.75 12.05
N ALA A 238 -11.70 9.25 11.72
CA ALA A 238 -11.38 10.68 11.79
C ALA A 238 -12.25 11.53 10.85
N SER A 239 -12.62 10.97 9.70
CA SER A 239 -13.46 11.62 8.69
C SER A 239 -14.97 11.50 8.98
N GLY A 240 -15.36 10.88 10.10
CA GLY A 240 -16.76 10.72 10.49
C GLY A 240 -17.55 9.76 9.59
N LEU A 241 -16.88 8.84 8.89
CA LEU A 241 -17.57 7.78 8.16
C LEU A 241 -18.24 6.81 9.13
N ASP A 242 -19.37 6.22 8.73
CA ASP A 242 -20.08 5.24 9.57
C ASP A 242 -19.18 4.06 9.96
N ALA A 243 -18.85 3.97 11.25
CA ALA A 243 -17.95 2.95 11.78
C ALA A 243 -18.46 1.52 11.52
N ASN A 244 -19.79 1.31 11.53
CA ASN A 244 -20.38 -0.01 11.28
C ASN A 244 -20.15 -0.50 9.84
N LYS A 245 -19.89 0.43 8.92
CA LYS A 245 -19.55 0.11 7.54
C LYS A 245 -18.03 0.16 7.30
N TRP A 246 -17.36 1.22 7.75
CA TRP A 246 -16.01 1.56 7.30
C TRP A 246 -14.89 1.11 8.24
N ALA A 247 -15.21 0.82 9.51
CA ALA A 247 -14.27 0.50 10.57
C ALA A 247 -14.44 -0.93 11.10
N LYS A 248 -14.87 -1.87 10.24
CA LYS A 248 -14.98 -3.28 10.59
C LYS A 248 -13.70 -4.06 10.33
N VAL A 249 -13.38 -4.95 11.27
CA VAL A 249 -12.30 -5.92 11.19
C VAL A 249 -12.77 -7.31 11.56
N ARG A 250 -12.03 -8.34 11.16
CA ARG A 250 -12.27 -9.73 11.53
C ARG A 250 -11.09 -10.28 12.34
N LEU A 251 -11.42 -10.98 13.40
CA LEU A 251 -10.50 -11.78 14.20
C LEU A 251 -10.75 -13.25 13.91
N SER A 252 -9.71 -13.97 13.46
CA SER A 252 -9.83 -15.39 13.05
C SER A 252 -9.68 -16.38 14.20
N LYS A 253 -9.00 -16.00 15.28
CA LYS A 253 -8.71 -16.85 16.44
C LYS A 253 -8.87 -16.08 17.75
N THR A 254 -9.15 -16.78 18.85
CA THR A 254 -9.18 -16.14 20.17
C THR A 254 -7.80 -15.56 20.49
N ILE A 255 -7.77 -14.29 20.93
CA ILE A 255 -6.57 -13.62 21.43
C ILE A 255 -6.83 -13.07 22.83
N THR A 256 -5.79 -13.04 23.66
CA THR A 256 -5.81 -12.33 24.94
C THR A 256 -4.74 -11.26 24.90
N ALA A 257 -5.14 -10.02 25.15
CA ALA A 257 -4.23 -8.89 25.25
C ALA A 257 -3.73 -8.73 26.68
N TYR A 258 -2.43 -8.48 26.80
CA TYR A 258 -1.74 -8.12 28.03
C TYR A 258 -1.01 -6.80 27.80
N GLN A 259 -0.84 -6.01 28.85
CA GLN A 259 -0.01 -4.81 28.84
C GLN A 259 1.22 -5.06 29.71
N ASP A 260 2.40 -4.91 29.15
CA ASP A 260 3.65 -4.97 29.91
C ASP A 260 3.71 -3.84 30.93
N ASN A 261 4.00 -4.17 32.19
CA ASN A 261 3.95 -3.22 33.30
C ASN A 261 5.09 -2.18 33.29
N SER A 262 6.15 -2.39 32.51
CA SER A 262 7.33 -1.51 32.50
C SER A 262 7.34 -0.58 31.28
N THR A 263 7.03 -1.13 30.12
CA THR A 263 7.08 -0.47 28.81
C THR A 263 5.71 0.04 28.35
N MET A 264 4.63 -0.42 29.00
CA MET A 264 3.24 -0.16 28.61
C MET A 264 2.84 -0.74 27.24
N GLU A 265 3.72 -1.54 26.61
CA GLU A 265 3.46 -2.22 25.34
C GLU A 265 2.31 -3.22 25.49
N ILE A 266 1.42 -3.25 24.50
CA ILE A 266 0.33 -4.23 24.46
C ILE A 266 0.72 -5.40 23.57
N TYR A 267 0.64 -6.60 24.11
CA TYR A 267 0.99 -7.83 23.41
C TYR A 267 -0.10 -8.89 23.53
N CYS A 268 -0.18 -9.76 22.53
CA CYS A 268 -1.01 -10.98 22.55
C CYS A 268 -0.16 -12.26 22.43
N PHE A 269 1.12 -12.11 22.07
CA PHE A 269 2.10 -13.17 22.01
C PHE A 269 3.33 -12.82 22.89
N PRO A 270 3.82 -13.74 23.73
CA PRO A 270 3.18 -15.01 24.07
C PRO A 270 1.83 -14.77 24.78
N ASN A 271 0.90 -15.73 24.69
CA ASN A 271 -0.36 -15.67 25.42
C ASN A 271 -0.12 -16.04 26.89
N SER A 272 0.60 -15.18 27.62
CA SER A 272 0.92 -15.36 29.02
C SER A 272 1.17 -14.01 29.71
N THR A 273 1.19 -14.03 31.04
CA THR A 273 1.61 -12.88 31.85
C THR A 273 3.11 -12.62 31.80
N THR A 274 3.91 -13.47 31.14
CA THR A 274 5.33 -13.20 30.90
C THR A 274 5.45 -12.30 29.67
N SER A 275 5.95 -11.09 29.87
CA SER A 275 6.08 -10.13 28.78
C SER A 275 7.22 -10.51 27.84
N PRO A 276 7.02 -10.37 26.52
CA PRO A 276 8.10 -10.56 25.54
C PRO A 276 9.22 -9.51 25.69
N MET A 277 8.98 -8.45 26.47
CA MET A 277 9.97 -7.41 26.78
C MET A 277 10.79 -7.72 28.05
N GLY A 278 10.61 -8.90 28.66
CA GLY A 278 11.40 -9.36 29.82
C GLY A 278 10.79 -9.05 31.20
N GLY A 279 9.54 -8.58 31.25
CA GLY A 279 8.81 -8.26 32.48
C GLY A 279 7.56 -9.13 32.71
N THR A 280 6.60 -8.57 33.45
CA THR A 280 5.26 -9.14 33.62
C THR A 280 4.21 -8.27 32.94
N GLY A 281 3.17 -8.89 32.42
CA GLY A 281 2.03 -8.22 31.80
C GLY A 281 0.74 -8.39 32.59
N THR A 282 -0.06 -7.33 32.58
CA THR A 282 -1.41 -7.30 33.13
C THR A 282 -2.42 -7.62 32.03
N LYS A 283 -3.32 -8.57 32.27
CA LYS A 283 -4.36 -8.93 31.29
C LYS A 283 -5.33 -7.77 31.09
N LEU A 284 -5.50 -7.33 29.84
CA LEU A 284 -6.46 -6.28 29.46
C LEU A 284 -7.83 -6.88 29.11
N GLY A 285 -7.84 -7.94 28.31
CA GLY A 285 -9.08 -8.55 27.83
C GLY A 285 -8.85 -9.71 26.86
N THR A 286 -9.91 -10.46 26.61
CA THR A 286 -9.92 -11.58 25.66
C THR A 286 -10.98 -11.30 24.58
N LEU A 287 -10.62 -11.49 23.31
CA LEU A 287 -11.56 -11.47 22.20
C LEU A 287 -11.64 -12.86 21.57
N ASN A 288 -12.85 -13.29 21.25
CA ASN A 288 -13.12 -14.52 20.52
C ASN A 288 -13.19 -14.25 19.00
N PRO A 289 -13.09 -15.27 18.14
CA PRO A 289 -13.26 -15.09 16.70
C PRO A 289 -14.56 -14.38 16.35
N GLY A 290 -14.52 -13.49 15.37
CA GLY A 290 -15.68 -12.74 14.92
C GLY A 290 -15.35 -11.42 14.24
N ASP A 291 -16.40 -10.76 13.76
CA ASP A 291 -16.32 -9.40 13.22
C ASP A 291 -16.50 -8.38 14.35
N TYR A 292 -15.69 -7.34 14.34
CA TYR A 292 -15.71 -6.27 15.32
C TYR A 292 -15.73 -4.90 14.64
N VAL A 293 -16.41 -3.95 15.28
CA VAL A 293 -16.32 -2.53 14.94
C VAL A 293 -15.22 -1.92 15.78
N VAL A 294 -14.27 -1.25 15.12
CA VAL A 294 -13.19 -0.51 15.77
C VAL A 294 -13.74 0.84 16.23
N GLU A 295 -13.58 1.10 17.52
CA GLU A 295 -14.02 2.35 18.17
C GLU A 295 -13.00 3.47 17.96
N GLU A 296 -11.72 3.09 17.93
CA GLU A 296 -10.60 4.02 17.89
C GLU A 296 -9.35 3.32 17.33
N VAL A 297 -8.53 4.05 16.57
CA VAL A 297 -7.21 3.61 16.12
C VAL A 297 -6.15 4.46 16.79
N ILE A 298 -5.22 3.80 17.49
CA ILE A 298 -3.99 4.41 17.99
C ILE A 298 -2.89 4.09 17.00
N HIS A 299 -2.25 5.13 16.47
CA HIS A 299 -1.18 5.04 15.49
C HIS A 299 0.18 5.00 16.17
N TYR A 300 1.20 4.61 15.41
CA TYR A 300 2.57 4.79 15.84
C TYR A 300 2.84 6.27 16.13
N GLY A 301 3.62 6.57 17.17
CA GLY A 301 3.79 7.94 17.67
C GLY A 301 2.62 8.49 18.50
N GLY A 302 1.58 7.68 18.75
CA GLY A 302 0.53 7.97 19.74
C GLY A 302 -0.63 8.83 19.26
N LYS A 303 -0.69 9.16 17.96
CA LYS A 303 -1.86 9.85 17.39
C LYS A 303 -3.09 8.94 17.42
N THR A 304 -4.24 9.54 17.62
CA THR A 304 -5.54 8.84 17.58
C THR A 304 -6.31 9.30 16.36
N ASN A 305 -6.91 8.36 15.61
CA ASN A 305 -7.80 8.63 14.47
C ASN A 305 -7.33 9.82 13.61
N THR A 306 -6.44 9.58 12.65
CA THR A 306 -5.86 10.65 11.82
C THR A 306 -6.46 10.72 10.41
N THR A 307 -6.61 11.93 9.87
CA THR A 307 -6.90 12.18 8.45
C THR A 307 -5.65 12.16 7.57
N ASP A 308 -4.46 12.23 8.16
CA ASP A 308 -3.18 12.00 7.48
C ASP A 308 -2.85 10.50 7.46
N PRO A 309 -2.07 10.02 6.47
CA PRO A 309 -1.70 8.61 6.42
C PRO A 309 -0.67 8.30 7.51
N ASP A 310 -1.07 7.50 8.49
CA ASP A 310 -0.20 7.13 9.62
C ASP A 310 -0.36 5.63 9.93
N PRO A 311 0.74 4.86 10.10
CA PRO A 311 0.64 3.44 10.38
C PRO A 311 -0.14 3.14 11.68
N PRO A 312 -1.15 2.27 11.65
CA PRO A 312 -1.92 1.92 12.84
C PRO A 312 -1.13 0.95 13.73
N ARG A 313 -1.23 1.12 15.06
CA ARG A 313 -0.55 0.29 16.07
C ARG A 313 -1.54 -0.54 16.87
N TYR A 314 -2.62 0.09 17.35
CA TYR A 314 -3.68 -0.58 18.11
C TYR A 314 -5.08 -0.23 17.61
N TYR A 315 -6.00 -1.19 17.72
CA TYR A 315 -7.43 -0.97 17.62
C TYR A 315 -8.07 -1.05 19.00
N LYS A 316 -8.94 -0.09 19.31
CA LYS A 316 -9.83 -0.15 20.46
C LYS A 316 -11.12 -0.86 20.07
N ILE A 317 -11.42 -1.96 20.76
CA ILE A 317 -12.59 -2.80 20.53
C ILE A 317 -13.17 -3.17 21.90
N LYS A 318 -14.44 -2.85 22.14
CA LYS A 318 -15.12 -3.07 23.42
C LYS A 318 -14.36 -2.41 24.58
N GLY A 319 -13.87 -1.19 24.36
CA GLY A 319 -13.11 -0.42 25.35
C GLY A 319 -11.66 -0.88 25.59
N GLN A 320 -11.19 -1.96 24.97
CA GLN A 320 -9.83 -2.50 25.17
C GLN A 320 -8.98 -2.37 23.91
N LEU A 321 -7.68 -2.16 24.08
CA LEU A 321 -6.73 -2.02 22.98
C LEU A 321 -6.14 -3.38 22.59
N TYR A 322 -6.06 -3.62 21.29
CA TYR A 322 -5.49 -4.82 20.69
C TYR A 322 -4.51 -4.47 19.55
N PRO A 323 -3.37 -5.15 19.41
CA PRO A 323 -2.45 -4.92 18.30
C PRO A 323 -3.10 -5.23 16.94
N VAL A 324 -2.93 -4.35 15.96
CA VAL A 324 -3.67 -4.42 14.68
C VAL A 324 -3.32 -5.65 13.84
N GLN A 325 -2.13 -6.23 14.03
CA GLN A 325 -1.67 -7.39 13.26
C GLN A 325 -2.43 -8.69 13.56
N TYR A 326 -3.36 -8.68 14.52
CA TYR A 326 -4.24 -9.83 14.77
C TYR A 326 -5.56 -9.76 14.01
N PHE A 327 -5.76 -8.71 13.22
CA PHE A 327 -7.04 -8.43 12.58
C PHE A 327 -6.91 -8.35 11.06
N ASP A 328 -7.90 -8.91 10.39
CA ASP A 328 -8.12 -8.76 8.96
C ASP A 328 -9.03 -7.55 8.72
N SER A 329 -8.67 -6.69 7.77
CA SER A 329 -9.54 -5.59 7.35
C SER A 329 -10.72 -6.13 6.54
N LEU A 330 -11.92 -5.57 6.72
CA LEU A 330 -13.08 -5.95 5.90
C LEU A 330 -13.44 -4.87 4.87
N CYS A 331 -13.92 -5.31 3.71
CA CYS A 331 -14.48 -4.46 2.67
C CYS A 331 -15.76 -3.78 3.18
N PRO A 332 -15.84 -2.43 3.14
CA PRO A 332 -17.05 -1.71 3.50
C PRO A 332 -18.26 -2.08 2.62
N ASP A 333 -18.03 -2.49 1.37
CA ASP A 333 -19.10 -2.74 0.41
C ASP A 333 -19.54 -4.20 0.34
N CYS A 334 -18.60 -5.16 0.43
CA CYS A 334 -18.90 -6.58 0.25
C CYS A 334 -18.73 -7.44 1.51
N GLY A 335 -18.10 -6.91 2.57
CA GLY A 335 -17.88 -7.61 3.84
C GLY A 335 -16.81 -8.72 3.81
N LEU A 336 -16.14 -8.94 2.67
CA LEU A 336 -15.04 -9.88 2.53
C LEU A 336 -13.73 -9.30 3.11
N VAL A 337 -12.77 -10.18 3.42
CA VAL A 337 -11.45 -9.80 3.92
C VAL A 337 -10.65 -9.12 2.80
N ILE A 338 -10.18 -7.91 3.04
CA ILE A 338 -9.44 -7.11 2.06
C ILE A 338 -7.99 -6.95 2.46
N THR A 339 -7.13 -6.74 1.46
CA THR A 339 -5.70 -6.55 1.68
C THR A 339 -5.43 -5.16 2.26
N ASN A 340 -4.62 -5.13 3.31
CA ASN A 340 -3.94 -3.93 3.80
C ASN A 340 -2.45 -4.31 3.85
N GLN A 341 -1.62 -3.71 2.99
CA GLN A 341 -0.24 -4.18 2.83
C GLN A 341 0.57 -4.00 4.13
N PHE A 342 0.39 -2.86 4.81
CA PHE A 342 1.08 -2.62 6.07
C PHE A 342 0.67 -3.63 7.13
N VAL A 343 -0.63 -3.73 7.46
CA VAL A 343 -1.10 -4.66 8.51
C VAL A 343 -0.75 -6.10 8.14
N GLY A 344 -1.02 -6.50 6.89
CA GLY A 344 -0.74 -7.85 6.38
C GLY A 344 0.74 -8.24 6.44
N ALA A 345 1.66 -7.30 6.26
CA ALA A 345 3.10 -7.57 6.38
C ALA A 345 3.51 -8.06 7.77
N TYR A 346 2.80 -7.60 8.82
CA TYR A 346 3.10 -7.90 10.21
C TYR A 346 2.14 -8.91 10.85
N GLN A 347 1.18 -9.46 10.10
CA GLN A 347 0.31 -10.53 10.61
C GLN A 347 1.12 -11.80 10.92
N PRO A 348 0.77 -12.55 12.00
CA PRO A 348 1.37 -13.85 12.29
C PRO A 348 1.30 -14.81 11.09
N SER A 349 2.39 -15.52 10.80
CA SER A 349 2.50 -16.40 9.63
C SER A 349 2.00 -17.80 9.97
N THR A 350 0.70 -17.92 10.25
CA THR A 350 0.14 -19.20 10.73
C THR A 350 0.14 -20.31 9.67
N ASN A 351 0.29 -19.97 8.39
CA ASN A 351 0.06 -20.90 7.27
C ASN A 351 1.26 -21.14 6.35
N VAL A 352 2.39 -20.45 6.57
CA VAL A 352 3.58 -20.66 5.74
C VAL A 352 4.57 -21.50 6.54
N PRO A 353 5.04 -22.67 6.08
CA PRO A 353 6.01 -23.47 6.82
C PRO A 353 7.35 -22.75 7.03
N ALA A 354 8.07 -23.10 8.10
CA ALA A 354 9.44 -22.65 8.29
C ALA A 354 10.32 -23.08 7.09
N GLY A 355 11.16 -22.16 6.59
CA GLY A 355 12.01 -22.38 5.41
C GLY A 355 11.30 -22.23 4.06
N HIS A 356 10.00 -21.93 4.01
CA HIS A 356 9.31 -21.66 2.76
C HIS A 356 9.68 -20.25 2.21
N PRO A 357 9.96 -20.09 0.90
CA PRO A 357 10.40 -18.82 0.30
C PRO A 357 9.47 -17.62 0.56
N ALA A 358 8.17 -17.86 0.73
CA ALA A 358 7.22 -16.80 1.07
C ALA A 358 7.45 -16.18 2.47
N ARG A 359 8.00 -16.92 3.44
CA ARG A 359 8.39 -16.34 4.74
C ARG A 359 9.57 -15.38 4.58
N ASP A 360 10.56 -15.76 3.79
CA ASP A 360 11.74 -14.94 3.49
C ASP A 360 11.33 -13.67 2.73
N HIS A 361 10.46 -13.80 1.72
CA HIS A 361 9.93 -12.66 1.00
C HIS A 361 9.16 -11.68 1.91
N ASN A 362 8.28 -12.19 2.77
CA ASN A 362 7.54 -11.37 3.72
C ASN A 362 8.46 -10.71 4.77
N PHE A 363 9.50 -11.42 5.22
CA PHE A 363 10.51 -10.85 6.10
C PHE A 363 11.24 -9.69 5.43
N MET A 364 11.68 -9.86 4.18
CA MET A 364 12.35 -8.83 3.41
C MET A 364 11.45 -7.61 3.18
N TYR A 365 10.17 -7.82 2.86
CA TYR A 365 9.20 -6.73 2.74
C TYR A 365 8.99 -5.97 4.06
N ARG A 366 8.92 -6.67 5.20
CA ARG A 366 8.89 -6.00 6.53
C ARG A 366 10.16 -5.20 6.81
N MET A 367 11.33 -5.68 6.38
CA MET A 367 12.58 -4.96 6.53
C MET A 367 12.62 -3.70 5.67
N LEU A 368 12.12 -3.78 4.43
CA LEU A 368 11.91 -2.61 3.58
C LEU A 368 11.05 -1.56 4.30
N LEU A 369 9.85 -1.92 4.76
CA LEU A 369 8.94 -0.99 5.45
C LEU A 369 9.56 -0.41 6.72
N THR A 370 10.21 -1.26 7.53
CA THR A 370 10.84 -0.85 8.79
C THR A 370 11.91 0.21 8.55
N GLN A 371 12.82 -0.02 7.61
CA GLN A 371 13.94 0.89 7.32
C GLN A 371 13.48 2.15 6.58
N GLU A 372 12.56 2.02 5.64
CA GLU A 372 11.99 3.15 4.91
C GLU A 372 11.30 4.13 5.86
N PHE A 373 10.46 3.62 6.77
CA PHE A 373 9.74 4.46 7.71
C PHE A 373 10.63 4.98 8.84
N ALA A 374 11.74 4.31 9.16
CA ALA A 374 12.79 4.88 10.00
C ALA A 374 13.39 6.15 9.37
N GLY A 375 13.67 6.12 8.06
CA GLY A 375 14.15 7.29 7.31
C GLY A 375 13.12 8.44 7.30
N ASN A 376 11.84 8.11 7.19
CA ASN A 376 10.75 9.09 7.31
C ASN A 376 10.64 9.67 8.72
N ALA A 377 10.71 8.84 9.76
CA ALA A 377 10.74 9.28 11.16
C ALA A 377 11.93 10.20 11.43
N ALA A 378 13.12 9.91 10.90
CA ALA A 378 14.28 10.79 11.06
C ALA A 378 14.08 12.18 10.44
N THR A 379 13.40 12.23 9.29
CA THR A 379 13.20 13.49 8.55
C THR A 379 12.04 14.30 9.14
N ASN A 380 10.92 13.64 9.41
CA ASN A 380 9.65 14.28 9.76
C ASN A 380 9.44 14.39 11.28
N GLY A 381 10.25 13.68 12.07
CA GLY A 381 10.05 13.49 13.50
C GLY A 381 9.12 12.31 13.80
N TYR A 382 9.25 11.76 15.01
CA TYR A 382 8.45 10.63 15.50
C TYR A 382 8.40 10.65 17.03
N GLY A 383 7.21 10.60 17.63
CA GLY A 383 7.06 10.57 19.09
C GLY A 383 7.76 11.74 19.82
N ASN A 384 7.66 12.96 19.29
CA ASN A 384 8.38 14.16 19.75
C ASN A 384 9.92 14.13 19.61
N LEU A 385 10.48 13.08 19.01
CA LEU A 385 11.89 12.99 18.68
C LEU A 385 12.15 13.45 17.24
N LYS A 386 13.42 13.73 16.91
CA LYS A 386 13.88 14.11 15.57
C LYS A 386 15.16 13.36 15.19
N GLY A 387 15.50 13.36 13.91
CA GLY A 387 16.76 12.82 13.42
C GLY A 387 16.94 11.33 13.78
N ILE A 388 18.16 10.94 14.12
CA ILE A 388 18.48 9.54 14.39
C ILE A 388 17.68 8.95 15.57
N ASP A 389 17.32 9.77 16.56
CA ASP A 389 16.58 9.29 17.73
C ASP A 389 15.13 8.97 17.38
N ALA A 390 14.51 9.75 16.48
CA ALA A 390 13.21 9.42 15.91
C ALA A 390 13.23 8.10 15.13
N ALA A 391 14.26 7.88 14.31
CA ALA A 391 14.43 6.61 13.58
C ALA A 391 14.61 5.42 14.54
N ARG A 392 15.44 5.58 15.58
CA ARG A 392 15.65 4.53 16.59
C ARG A 392 14.36 4.20 17.34
N GLN A 393 13.60 5.21 17.72
CA GLN A 393 12.32 5.01 18.41
C GLN A 393 11.29 4.31 17.51
N TRP A 394 11.23 4.67 16.22
CA TRP A 394 10.39 3.94 15.26
C TRP A 394 10.79 2.46 15.18
N ILE A 395 12.08 2.17 15.04
CA ILE A 395 12.60 0.79 14.98
C ILE A 395 12.27 0.02 16.27
N ALA A 396 12.37 0.67 17.43
CA ALA A 396 12.00 0.07 18.71
C ALA A 396 10.50 -0.24 18.75
N ASP A 397 9.63 0.69 18.36
CA ASP A 397 8.19 0.51 18.42
C ASP A 397 7.68 -0.56 17.44
N ILE A 398 8.28 -0.67 16.26
CA ILE A 398 7.90 -1.68 15.25
C ILE A 398 8.56 -3.05 15.49
N SER A 399 9.44 -3.17 16.50
CA SER A 399 10.18 -4.40 16.80
C SER A 399 9.27 -5.55 17.26
N TYR A 400 8.27 -5.27 18.09
CA TYR A 400 7.34 -6.28 18.58
C TYR A 400 6.50 -6.91 17.44
N PRO A 401 5.81 -6.15 16.57
CA PRO A 401 5.13 -6.72 15.41
C PRO A 401 6.06 -7.51 14.49
N ASN A 402 7.30 -7.04 14.29
CA ASN A 402 8.31 -7.79 13.54
C ASN A 402 8.61 -9.15 14.18
N HIS A 403 8.77 -9.19 15.50
CA HIS A 403 9.00 -10.41 16.25
C HIS A 403 7.81 -11.37 16.14
N VAL A 404 6.58 -10.86 16.34
CA VAL A 404 5.34 -11.63 16.23
C VAL A 404 5.20 -12.25 14.85
N ALA A 405 5.32 -11.45 13.77
CA ALA A 405 5.18 -11.94 12.39
C ALA A 405 6.19 -13.03 12.01
N TYR A 406 7.30 -13.13 12.74
CA TYR A 406 8.32 -14.15 12.53
C TYR A 406 8.16 -15.38 13.43
N LYS A 407 7.73 -15.19 14.68
CA LYS A 407 7.70 -16.24 15.72
C LYS A 407 6.36 -16.96 15.85
N GLU A 408 5.27 -16.28 15.53
CA GLU A 408 3.90 -16.80 15.59
C GLU A 408 3.41 -17.14 14.18
#